data_AF-A0A0Q7J7S5-F1
#
_entry.id   AF-A0A0Q7J7S5-F1
#
_cell.length_a   1.000
_cell.length_b   1.000
_cell.length_c   1.000
_cell.angle_alpha   90.00
_cell.angle_beta   90.00
_cell.angle_gamma   90.00
#
_symmetry.space_group_name_H-M   'P 1'
#
loop_
_entity.id
_entity.type
_entity.pdbx_description
1 polymer ?
#
loop_
_entity_poly.entity_id
_entity_poly.type
_entity_poly.pdbx_seq_one_letter_code
_entity_poly.pdbx_strand_id
1 'polypeptide(L)' 'MEITLTFLDGSKRWSILYTPERLLNNLSRPNIDPPGLHIPHMIIVRSYRREDVERTLRFLEAESELISASKLID' A
#
# COMPACT_ATOMS: atom_id res chain seq x y z
N MET A 1 4.46 -9.86 -4.28
CA MET A 1 3.93 -9.27 -5.51
C MET A 1 4.01 -7.76 -5.38
N GLU A 2 4.75 -7.15 -6.29
CA GLU A 2 4.73 -5.71 -6.54
C GLU A 2 3.67 -5.44 -7.60
N ILE A 3 2.94 -4.36 -7.44
CA ILE A 3 1.93 -3.91 -8.39
C ILE A 3 2.18 -2.44 -8.71
N THR A 4 1.90 -2.05 -9.94
CA THR A 4 1.91 -0.64 -10.35
C THR A 4 0.47 -0.15 -10.41
N LEU A 5 0.15 0.85 -9.60
CA LEU A 5 -1.13 1.55 -9.65
C LEU A 5 -1.00 2.76 -10.58
N THR A 6 -2.00 2.99 -11.41
CA THR A 6 -2.11 4.21 -12.23
C THR A 6 -3.28 5.03 -11.71
N PHE A 7 -2.99 6.29 -11.39
CA PHE A 7 -3.90 7.26 -10.81
C PHE A 7 -4.68 8.00 -11.90
N LEU A 8 -5.76 8.69 -11.51
CA LEU A 8 -6.57 9.52 -12.39
C LEU A 8 -5.77 10.70 -12.99
N ASP A 9 -4.78 11.21 -12.26
CA ASP A 9 -3.83 12.21 -12.77
C ASP A 9 -2.79 11.63 -13.76
N GLY A 10 -2.86 10.33 -14.03
CA GLY A 10 -1.93 9.61 -14.91
C GLY A 10 -0.61 9.21 -14.23
N SER A 11 -0.39 9.59 -12.96
CA SER A 11 0.78 9.20 -12.21
C SER A 11 0.78 7.69 -11.94
N LYS A 12 1.98 7.11 -11.87
CA LYS A 12 2.16 5.69 -11.57
C LYS A 12 2.88 5.56 -10.24
N ARG A 13 2.34 4.74 -9.36
CA ARG A 13 2.97 4.45 -8.06
C ARG A 13 3.20 2.98 -7.89
N TRP A 14 4.37 2.65 -7.36
CA TRP A 14 4.70 1.30 -6.95
C TRP A 14 4.00 0.98 -5.63
N SER A 15 3.44 -0.22 -5.53
CA SER A 15 2.79 -0.68 -4.32
C SER A 15 3.12 -2.15 -4.08
N ILE A 16 3.19 -2.51 -2.81
CA ILE A 16 3.48 -3.88 -2.39
C ILE A 16 2.20 -4.46 -1.79
N LEU A 17 1.77 -5.61 -2.32
CA LEU A 17 0.62 -6.31 -1.75
C LEU A 17 1.03 -7.10 -0.50
N TYR A 18 0.42 -6.77 0.62
CA TYR A 18 0.60 -7.46 1.90
C TYR A 18 -0.66 -8.23 2.29
N THR A 19 -0.54 -9.55 2.38
CA THR A 19 -1.53 -10.40 3.07
C THR A 19 -1.28 -10.37 4.57
N PRO A 20 -2.29 -10.61 5.42
CA PRO A 20 -2.09 -10.76 6.86
C PRO A 20 -0.99 -11.78 7.18
N GLU A 21 -0.96 -12.89 6.45
CA GLU A 21 0.07 -13.92 6.57
C GLU A 21 1.48 -13.41 6.19
N ARG A 22 1.63 -12.65 5.09
CA ARG A 22 2.93 -12.04 4.73
C ARG A 22 3.39 -11.03 5.77
N LEU A 23 2.46 -10.27 6.34
CA LEU A 23 2.78 -9.32 7.41
C LEU A 23 3.25 -10.05 8.66
N LEU A 24 2.54 -11.10 9.08
CA LEU A 24 2.92 -11.96 10.21
C LEU A 24 4.32 -12.55 9.98
N ASN A 25 4.55 -13.18 8.82
CA ASN A 25 5.84 -13.79 8.49
C ASN A 25 6.99 -12.78 8.51
N ASN A 26 6.74 -11.54 8.09
CA ASN A 26 7.73 -10.48 8.20
C ASN A 26 8.00 -10.13 9.67
N LEU A 27 6.96 -9.93 10.49
CA LEU A 27 7.11 -9.56 11.91
C LEU A 27 7.65 -10.69 12.79
N SER A 28 7.51 -11.96 12.38
CA SER A 28 8.02 -13.13 13.11
C SER A 28 9.52 -13.39 12.90
N ARG A 29 10.24 -12.53 12.17
CA ARG A 29 11.68 -12.70 11.95
C ARG A 29 12.44 -12.50 13.28
N PRO A 30 13.36 -13.41 13.65
CA PRO A 30 14.00 -13.41 14.96
C PRO A 30 14.90 -12.20 15.25
N ASN A 31 15.33 -11.45 14.21
CA ASN A 31 16.28 -10.34 14.32
C ASN A 31 15.71 -9.03 13.76
N ILE A 32 14.42 -8.75 13.97
CA ILE A 32 13.85 -7.43 13.63
C ILE A 32 14.24 -6.42 14.72
N ASP A 33 14.96 -5.37 14.32
CA ASP A 33 15.35 -4.23 15.18
C ASP A 33 15.15 -2.90 14.42
N PRO A 34 14.31 -1.96 14.92
CA PRO A 34 13.46 -2.08 16.12
C PRO A 34 12.45 -3.23 15.99
N PRO A 35 11.81 -3.70 17.08
CA PRO A 35 10.84 -4.80 17.09
C PRO A 35 9.49 -4.43 16.41
N GLY A 36 9.55 -3.96 15.16
CA GLY A 36 8.42 -3.48 14.38
C GLY A 36 8.86 -2.95 13.01
N LEU A 37 7.88 -2.53 12.21
CA LEU A 37 8.11 -1.94 10.89
C LEU A 37 7.32 -0.65 10.81
N HIS A 38 7.98 0.43 10.36
CA HIS A 38 7.27 1.61 9.89
C HIS A 38 7.03 1.43 8.38
N ILE A 39 5.79 1.18 8.00
CA ILE A 39 5.38 1.10 6.59
C ILE A 39 4.60 2.38 6.28
N PRO A 40 5.22 3.34 5.58
CA PRO A 40 4.51 4.54 5.15
C PRO A 40 3.28 4.14 4.30
N HIS A 41 2.12 4.65 4.70
CA HIS A 41 0.89 4.60 3.92
C HIS A 41 0.41 3.18 3.55
N MET A 42 0.17 2.35 4.57
CA MET A 42 -0.50 1.07 4.42
C MET A 42 -2.01 1.25 4.20
N ILE A 43 -2.50 0.82 3.04
CA ILE A 43 -3.93 0.82 2.72
C ILE A 43 -4.50 -0.57 2.98
N ILE A 44 -5.54 -0.64 3.80
CA ILE A 44 -6.25 -1.89 4.11
C ILE A 44 -7.49 -1.96 3.22
N VAL A 45 -7.54 -3.00 2.38
CA VAL A 45 -8.69 -3.33 1.55
C VAL A 45 -9.38 -4.57 2.08
N ARG A 46 -10.70 -4.68 1.87
CA ARG A 46 -11.48 -5.84 2.33
C ARG A 46 -11.11 -7.14 1.61
N SER A 47 -10.65 -7.05 0.37
CA SER A 47 -10.26 -8.19 -0.48
C SER A 47 -9.34 -7.72 -1.60
N TYR A 48 -8.65 -8.65 -2.26
CA TYR A 48 -7.84 -8.37 -3.46
C TYR A 48 -8.62 -8.51 -4.76
N ARG A 49 -9.94 -8.60 -4.70
CA ARG A 49 -10.76 -8.46 -5.90
C ARG A 49 -10.50 -7.08 -6.48
N ARG A 50 -10.29 -7.02 -7.80
CA ARG A 50 -9.92 -5.78 -8.49
C ARG A 50 -10.90 -4.66 -8.17
N GLU A 51 -12.20 -4.97 -8.11
CA GLU A 51 -13.26 -4.00 -7.88
C GLU A 51 -13.17 -3.36 -6.48
N ASP A 52 -12.85 -4.15 -5.46
CA ASP A 52 -12.67 -3.65 -4.09
C ASP A 52 -11.42 -2.76 -3.99
N VAL A 53 -10.31 -3.20 -4.59
CA VAL A 53 -9.05 -2.44 -4.60
C VAL A 53 -9.23 -1.11 -5.34
N GLU A 54 -9.77 -1.14 -6.55
CA GLU A 54 -9.98 0.07 -7.35
C GLU A 54 -10.93 1.06 -6.67
N ARG A 55 -12.01 0.57 -6.05
CA ARG A 55 -12.95 1.43 -5.35
C ARG A 55 -12.32 2.10 -4.13
N THR A 56 -11.53 1.39 -3.33
CA THR A 56 -10.80 1.97 -2.20
C THR A 56 -9.78 3.01 -2.67
N LEU A 57 -9.02 2.70 -3.73
CA LEU A 57 -8.02 3.64 -4.23
C LEU A 57 -8.64 4.91 -4.81
N ARG A 58 -9.71 4.82 -5.59
CA ARG A 58 -10.42 6.00 -6.12
C ARG A 58 -10.99 6.88 -5.01
N PHE A 59 -11.48 6.27 -3.93
CA PHE A 59 -11.95 7.01 -2.76
C PHE A 59 -10.80 7.79 -2.11
N LEU A 60 -9.67 7.14 -1.83
CA LEU A 60 -8.51 7.79 -1.22
C LEU A 60 -7.85 8.83 -2.14
N GLU A 61 -7.91 8.63 -3.45
CA GLU A 61 -7.45 9.61 -4.45
C GLU A 61 -8.31 10.88 -4.41
N ALA A 62 -9.64 10.74 -4.36
CA ALA A 62 -10.56 11.87 -4.29
C ALA A 62 -10.35 12.71 -3.01
N GLU A 63 -9.96 12.08 -1.91
CA GLU A 63 -9.63 12.74 -0.65
C GLU A 63 -8.19 13.32 -0.63
N SER A 64 -7.43 13.23 -1.73
CA SER A 64 -6.01 13.61 -1.82
C SER A 64 -5.05 12.85 -0.89
N GLU A 65 -5.54 11.79 -0.22
CA GLU A 65 -4.80 10.97 0.74
C GLU A 65 -3.71 10.12 0.08
N LEU A 66 -3.84 9.82 -1.21
CA LEU A 66 -2.81 9.06 -1.93
C LEU A 66 -1.65 9.92 -2.42
N ILE A 67 -1.86 11.23 -2.58
CA ILE A 67 -0.80 12.18 -2.96
C ILE A 67 0.05 12.51 -1.75
N SER A 68 -0.57 12.81 -0.60
CA SER A 68 0.11 12.96 0.69
C SER A 68 0.89 11.70 1.08
N ALA A 69 0.39 10.53 0.66
CA ALA A 69 0.96 9.22 0.91
C ALA A 69 2.21 8.86 0.09
N SER A 70 2.66 9.77 -0.74
CA SER A 70 3.72 9.48 -1.69
C SER A 70 4.92 10.39 -1.52
N LYS A 71 6.10 9.83 -1.67
CA LYS A 71 7.29 10.63 -1.93
C LYS A 71 7.34 10.95 -3.41
N LEU A 72 7.49 12.23 -3.74
CA LEU A 72 8.05 12.63 -5.04
C LEU A 72 9.39 11.90 -5.17
N ILE A 73 9.54 11.15 -6.26
CA ILE A 73 10.85 10.65 -6.66
C ILE A 73 11.46 11.79 -7.47
N ASP A 74 12.52 12.41 -6.92
CA ASP A 74 13.39 13.32 -7.68
C ASP A 74 14.12 12.58 -8.81
#